data_AF-A0A916PC44-F1
#
_entry.id   AF-A0A916PC44-F1
#
_cell.length_a   1.000
_cell.length_b   1.000
_cell.length_c   1.000
_cell.angle_alpha   90.00
_cell.angle_beta   90.00
_cell.angle_gamma   90.00
#
_symmetry.space_group_name_H-M   'P 1'
#
loop_
_entity.id
_entity.type
_entity.pdbx_description
1 polymer ?
#
loop_
_entity_poly.entity_id
_entity_poly.type
_entity_poly.pdbx_seq_one_letter_code
_entity_poly.pdbx_strand_id
1 'polypeptide(L)'
;LATIASGRIVKLLIEIEKIVTDYERGEIENFLNIILTWFRDAMMLKIGMEDKIINVDMIERLRKFVANYGEFEYQRAISLVEKAISQVDKNVQLNLILINLSIELSELMNKAYQKTKQIGILQ
;
A
#
# COMPACT_ATOMS: atom_id res chain seq x y z
N LEU A 1 -21.78 16.08 10.58
CA LEU A 1 -21.94 14.83 11.36
C LEU A 1 -22.24 13.61 10.48
N ALA A 2 -23.17 13.69 9.51
CA ALA A 2 -23.42 12.58 8.55
C ALA A 2 -22.22 12.23 7.63
N THR A 3 -21.27 13.15 7.44
CA THR A 3 -20.02 12.91 6.69
C THR A 3 -18.99 12.06 7.44
N ILE A 4 -19.14 11.87 8.76
CA ILE A 4 -18.07 11.36 9.65
C ILE A 4 -17.91 9.83 9.58
N ALA A 5 -18.89 9.11 9.04
CA ALA A 5 -18.80 7.67 8.89
C ALA A 5 -19.44 7.24 7.57
N SER A 6 -18.78 7.53 6.44
CA SER A 6 -19.12 6.80 5.21
C SER A 6 -19.03 5.29 5.51
N GLY A 7 -19.91 4.46 4.95
CA GLY A 7 -19.86 3.01 5.22
C GLY A 7 -18.50 2.38 4.96
N ARG A 8 -17.68 3.00 4.10
CA ARG A 8 -16.30 2.61 3.81
C ARG A 8 -15.34 2.84 4.99
N ILE A 9 -15.42 3.96 5.70
CA ILE A 9 -14.50 4.23 6.82
C ILE A 9 -14.84 3.32 8.02
N VAL A 10 -16.12 3.09 8.29
CA VAL A 10 -16.54 2.13 9.33
C VAL A 10 -16.04 0.73 9.01
N LYS A 11 -16.19 0.30 7.74
CA LYS A 11 -15.66 -0.98 7.29
C LYS A 11 -14.15 -1.06 7.47
N LEU A 12 -13.40 -0.04 7.07
CA LEU A 12 -11.95 0.00 7.24
C LEU A 12 -11.54 -0.17 8.71
N LEU A 13 -12.19 0.56 9.63
CA LEU A 13 -11.91 0.45 11.06
C LEU A 13 -12.19 -0.95 11.59
N ILE A 14 -13.28 -1.59 11.16
CA ILE A 14 -13.61 -2.97 11.55
C ILE A 14 -12.57 -3.97 11.02
N GLU A 15 -12.13 -3.85 9.77
CA GLU A 15 -11.11 -4.75 9.23
C GLU A 15 -9.76 -4.57 9.93
N ILE A 16 -9.39 -3.34 10.29
CA ILE A 16 -8.16 -3.07 11.04
C ILE A 16 -8.25 -3.63 12.46
N GLU A 17 -9.37 -3.45 13.14
CA GLU A 17 -9.59 -3.99 14.48
C GLU A 17 -9.46 -5.52 14.46
N LYS A 18 -10.02 -6.19 13.44
CA LYS A 18 -9.85 -7.63 13.24
C LYS A 18 -8.39 -8.00 13.02
N ILE A 19 -7.67 -7.29 12.15
CA ILE A 19 -6.24 -7.56 11.93
C ILE A 19 -5.45 -7.48 13.24
N VAL A 20 -5.71 -6.45 14.06
CA VAL A 20 -5.00 -6.25 15.33
C VAL A 20 -5.42 -7.26 16.40
N THR A 21 -6.64 -7.79 16.32
CA THR A 21 -7.15 -8.82 17.26
C THR A 21 -6.69 -10.23 16.87
N ASP A 22 -6.66 -10.53 15.58
CA ASP A 22 -6.51 -11.89 15.05
C ASP A 22 -5.06 -12.27 14.76
N TYR A 23 -4.16 -11.30 14.63
CA TYR A 23 -2.75 -11.53 14.26
C TYR A 23 -1.79 -11.00 15.30
N GLU A 24 -0.68 -11.72 15.47
CA GLU A 24 0.42 -11.27 16.30
C GLU A 24 1.22 -10.14 15.64
N ARG A 25 1.95 -9.37 16.46
CA ARG A 25 2.79 -8.26 15.98
C ARG A 25 3.75 -8.68 14.88
N GLY A 26 4.43 -9.81 15.06
CA GLY A 26 5.38 -10.33 14.08
C GLY A 26 4.72 -10.69 12.75
N GLU A 27 3.47 -11.15 12.78
CA GLU A 27 2.71 -11.45 11.56
C GLU A 27 2.31 -10.17 10.83
N ILE A 28 1.88 -9.13 11.56
CA ILE A 28 1.58 -7.81 11.01
C ILE A 28 2.85 -7.19 10.39
N GLU A 29 3.98 -7.27 11.08
CA GLU A 29 5.26 -6.77 10.58
C GLU A 29 5.70 -7.52 9.31
N ASN A 30 5.57 -8.84 9.29
CA ASN A 30 5.85 -9.65 8.10
C ASN A 30 4.95 -9.25 6.92
N PHE A 31 3.66 -9.03 7.18
CA PHE A 31 2.72 -8.55 6.17
C PHE A 31 3.12 -7.17 5.61
N LEU A 32 3.52 -6.24 6.47
CA LEU A 32 4.02 -4.93 6.02
C LEU A 32 5.30 -5.05 5.19
N ASN A 33 6.20 -5.97 5.54
CA ASN A 33 7.41 -6.25 4.75
C ASN A 33 7.07 -6.84 3.36
N ILE A 34 6.02 -7.65 3.25
CA ILE A 34 5.51 -8.12 1.96
C ILE A 34 5.00 -6.94 1.11
N ILE A 35 4.21 -6.03 1.71
CA ILE A 35 3.75 -4.81 1.03
C ILE A 35 4.93 -3.93 0.60
N LEU A 36 5.93 -3.77 1.46
CA LEU A 36 7.15 -3.00 1.15
C LEU A 36 7.88 -3.58 -0.06
N THR A 37 8.06 -4.90 -0.07
CA THR A 37 8.71 -5.62 -1.17
C THR A 37 7.93 -5.45 -2.46
N TRP A 38 6.59 -5.52 -2.41
CA TRP A 38 5.75 -5.27 -3.57
C TRP A 38 5.99 -3.90 -4.20
N PHE A 39 6.00 -2.83 -3.40
CA PHE A 39 6.24 -1.48 -3.92
C PHE A 39 7.67 -1.30 -4.45
N ARG A 40 8.67 -1.92 -3.80
CA ARG A 40 10.06 -1.91 -4.28
C ARG A 40 10.18 -2.62 -5.63
N ASP A 41 9.61 -3.82 -5.77
CA ASP A 41 9.63 -4.58 -7.02
C ASP A 41 8.90 -3.83 -8.14
N ALA A 42 7.75 -3.23 -7.84
CA ALA A 42 7.01 -2.42 -8.81
C ALA A 42 7.81 -1.19 -9.27
N MET A 43 8.55 -0.55 -8.35
CA MET A 43 9.47 0.53 -8.68
C MET A 43 10.63 0.05 -9.57
N MET A 44 11.27 -1.08 -9.23
CA MET A 44 12.35 -1.67 -10.04
C MET A 44 11.86 -2.00 -11.46
N LEU A 45 10.68 -2.60 -11.57
CA LEU A 45 10.04 -2.89 -12.85
C LEU A 45 9.80 -1.61 -13.67
N LYS A 46 9.29 -0.55 -13.03
CA LYS A 46 9.00 0.74 -13.68
C LYS A 46 10.25 1.40 -14.26
N ILE A 47 11.41 1.22 -13.64
CA ILE A 47 12.70 1.78 -14.09
C ILE A 47 13.51 0.80 -14.96
N GLY A 48 12.94 -0.35 -15.34
CA GLY A 48 13.58 -1.33 -16.23
C GLY A 48 14.62 -2.23 -15.57
N MET A 49 14.64 -2.32 -14.24
CA MET A 49 15.56 -3.14 -13.46
C MET A 49 14.91 -4.47 -13.03
N GLU A 50 14.44 -5.25 -14.01
CA GLU A 50 13.74 -6.51 -13.74
C GLU A 50 14.61 -7.55 -13.04
N ASP A 51 15.94 -7.50 -13.23
CA ASP A 51 16.92 -8.36 -12.58
C ASP A 51 17.02 -8.13 -11.06
N LYS A 52 16.46 -7.03 -10.55
CA LYS A 52 16.40 -6.71 -9.11
C LYS A 52 15.09 -7.09 -8.43
N ILE A 53 14.13 -7.62 -9.18
CA ILE A 53 12.82 -8.00 -8.64
C ILE A 53 12.97 -9.26 -7.80
N ILE A 54 12.42 -9.25 -6.59
CA ILE A 54 12.46 -10.38 -5.67
C ILE A 54 11.31 -11.35 -5.99
N ASN A 55 10.09 -10.84 -6.16
CA ASN A 55 8.89 -11.66 -6.42
C ASN A 55 8.73 -12.00 -7.91
N VAL A 56 9.71 -12.71 -8.48
CA VAL A 56 9.75 -13.07 -9.90
C VAL A 56 8.55 -13.92 -10.35
N ASP A 57 8.01 -14.74 -9.45
CA ASP A 57 6.81 -15.54 -9.65
C ASP A 57 5.54 -14.68 -9.84
N MET A 58 5.57 -13.43 -9.36
CA MET A 58 4.47 -12.48 -9.42
C MET A 58 4.66 -11.39 -10.47
N ILE A 59 5.65 -11.53 -11.35
CA ILE A 59 6.04 -10.50 -12.33
C ILE A 59 4.87 -10.04 -13.21
N GLU A 60 4.00 -10.95 -13.64
CA GLU A 60 2.84 -10.61 -14.47
C GLU A 60 1.80 -9.75 -13.71
N ARG A 61 1.67 -9.97 -12.40
CA ARG A 61 0.82 -9.14 -11.55
C ARG A 61 1.45 -7.77 -11.33
N LEU A 62 2.78 -7.71 -11.15
CA LEU A 62 3.53 -6.46 -11.05
C LEU A 62 3.43 -5.64 -12.35
N ARG A 63 3.55 -6.26 -13.53
CA ARG A 63 3.38 -5.59 -14.83
C ARG A 63 2.00 -4.95 -14.94
N LYS A 64 0.94 -5.68 -14.59
CA LYS A 64 -0.44 -5.15 -14.56
C LYS A 64 -0.58 -3.99 -13.57
N PHE A 65 0.03 -4.11 -12.39
CA PHE A 65 0.02 -3.03 -11.40
C PHE A 65 0.68 -1.76 -11.96
N VAL A 66 1.91 -1.86 -12.46
CA VAL A 66 2.65 -0.71 -13.02
C VAL A 66 1.91 -0.08 -14.21
N ALA A 67 1.26 -0.89 -15.05
CA ALA A 67 0.44 -0.39 -16.14
C ALA A 67 -0.80 0.40 -15.67
N ASN A 68 -1.49 -0.09 -14.64
CA ASN A 68 -2.71 0.53 -14.12
C ASN A 68 -2.47 1.76 -13.23
N TYR A 69 -1.28 1.85 -12.64
CA TYR A 69 -0.90 2.92 -11.70
C TYR A 69 0.31 3.71 -12.22
N GLY A 70 0.27 4.08 -13.51
CA GLY A 70 1.35 4.75 -14.27
C GLY A 70 2.33 5.60 -13.45
N GLU A 71 2.00 6.87 -13.18
CA GLU A 71 2.84 7.83 -12.44
C GLU A 71 2.62 7.73 -10.92
N PHE A 72 2.71 6.51 -10.38
CA PHE A 72 2.58 6.27 -8.94
C PHE A 72 3.81 6.76 -8.16
N GLU A 73 3.58 7.38 -7.00
CA GLU A 73 4.64 7.92 -6.13
C GLU A 73 5.30 6.79 -5.32
N TYR A 74 6.02 5.88 -5.99
CA TYR A 74 6.60 4.67 -5.37
C TYR A 74 7.45 4.95 -4.15
N GLN A 75 8.34 5.94 -4.21
CA GLN A 75 9.22 6.32 -3.10
C GLN A 75 8.40 6.74 -1.88
N ARG A 76 7.30 7.48 -2.09
CA ARG A 76 6.43 7.90 -1.00
C ARG A 76 5.71 6.70 -0.38
N ALA A 77 5.17 5.80 -1.20
CA ALA A 77 4.52 4.58 -0.70
C ALA A 77 5.50 3.70 0.11
N ILE A 78 6.72 3.51 -0.40
CA ILE A 78 7.82 2.80 0.29
C ILE A 78 8.08 3.43 1.65
N SER A 79 8.31 4.75 1.71
CA SER A 79 8.58 5.45 2.97
C SER A 79 7.43 5.37 3.99
N LEU A 80 6.18 5.34 3.53
CA LEU A 80 5.02 5.16 4.41
C LEU A 80 5.01 3.78 5.07
N VAL A 81 5.29 2.74 4.28
CA VAL A 81 5.34 1.36 4.79
C VAL A 81 6.54 1.16 5.71
N GLU A 82 7.72 1.68 5.36
CA GLU A 82 8.91 1.66 6.23
C GLU A 82 8.66 2.35 7.57
N LYS A 83 7.98 3.51 7.55
CA LYS A 83 7.57 4.21 8.77
C LYS A 83 6.61 3.37 9.60
N ALA A 84 5.62 2.72 8.98
CA ALA A 84 4.68 1.85 9.69
C ALA A 84 5.40 0.66 10.35
N ILE A 85 6.31 -0.01 9.63
CA ILE A 85 7.15 -1.09 10.18
C ILE A 85 7.94 -0.59 11.40
N SER A 86 8.60 0.56 11.29
CA SER A 86 9.36 1.13 12.42
C SER A 86 8.48 1.48 13.63
N GLN A 87 7.21 1.87 13.41
CA GLN A 87 6.27 2.17 14.49
C GLN A 87 5.70 0.90 15.14
N VAL A 88 5.49 -0.16 14.36
CA VAL A 88 5.08 -1.47 14.86
C VAL A 88 6.16 -2.05 15.78
N ASP A 89 7.43 -1.96 15.39
CA ASP A 89 8.57 -2.40 16.21
C ASP A 89 8.64 -1.65 17.56
N LYS A 90 8.35 -0.34 17.55
CA LYS A 90 8.40 0.53 18.74
C LYS A 90 7.18 0.42 19.67
N ASN A 91 6.32 -0.58 19.51
CA ASN A 91 5.13 -0.82 20.35
C ASN A 91 4.10 0.34 20.35
N VAL A 92 3.99 1.10 19.26
CA VAL A 92 2.96 2.13 19.12
C VAL A 92 1.59 1.47 18.86
N GLN A 93 0.47 2.15 19.18
CA GLN A 93 -0.90 1.66 19.00
C GLN A 93 -1.14 1.15 17.57
N LEU A 94 -1.20 -0.18 17.39
CA LEU A 94 -1.24 -0.85 16.08
C LEU A 94 -2.42 -0.38 15.20
N ASN A 95 -3.60 -0.23 15.81
CA ASN A 95 -4.79 0.28 15.13
C ASN A 95 -4.51 1.61 14.42
N LEU A 96 -3.93 2.58 15.14
CA LEU A 96 -3.67 3.91 14.59
C LEU A 96 -2.62 3.88 13.48
N ILE A 97 -1.59 3.05 13.61
CA ILE A 97 -0.56 2.87 12.58
C ILE A 97 -1.20 2.36 11.29
N LEU A 98 -1.99 1.29 11.40
CA LEU A 98 -2.65 0.68 10.24
C LEU A 98 -3.71 1.59 9.63
N ILE A 99 -4.44 2.36 10.43
CA ILE A 99 -5.42 3.36 9.95
C ILE A 99 -4.70 4.41 9.11
N ASN A 100 -3.66 5.02 9.66
CA ASN A 100 -2.90 6.07 8.97
C ASN A 100 -2.29 5.53 7.67
N LEU A 101 -1.63 4.37 7.73
CA LEU A 101 -1.05 3.74 6.54
C LEU A 101 -2.11 3.47 5.46
N SER A 102 -3.27 2.93 5.85
CA SER A 102 -4.35 2.60 4.91
C SER A 102 -4.92 3.84 4.23
N ILE A 103 -5.10 4.93 4.99
CA ILE A 103 -5.60 6.20 4.45
C ILE A 103 -4.58 6.77 3.47
N GLU A 104 -3.32 6.90 3.86
CA GLU A 104 -2.28 7.53 3.04
C GLU A 104 -1.99 6.72 1.76
N LEU A 105 -1.91 5.38 1.85
CA LEU A 105 -1.75 4.55 0.65
C LEU A 105 -2.98 4.63 -0.27
N SER A 106 -4.19 4.64 0.30
CA SER A 106 -5.43 4.79 -0.49
C SER A 106 -5.45 6.11 -1.26
N GLU A 107 -5.02 7.21 -0.64
CA GLU A 107 -4.91 8.51 -1.31
C GLU A 107 -3.92 8.47 -2.48
N LEU A 108 -2.74 7.88 -2.29
CA LEU A 108 -1.74 7.73 -3.36
C LEU A 108 -2.27 6.87 -4.51
N MET A 109 -2.90 5.73 -4.19
CA MET A 109 -3.46 4.81 -5.17
C MET A 109 -4.59 5.46 -5.97
N ASN A 110 -5.49 6.19 -5.30
CA ASN A 110 -6.57 6.91 -5.95
C ASN A 110 -6.04 8.00 -6.89
N LYS A 111 -5.07 8.79 -6.43
CA LYS A 111 -4.44 9.84 -7.25
C LYS A 111 -3.80 9.27 -8.51
N ALA A 112 -3.04 8.19 -8.39
CA ALA A 112 -2.39 7.53 -9.52
C ALA A 112 -3.42 6.93 -10.50
N TYR A 113 -4.44 6.24 -9.99
CA TYR A 113 -5.49 5.65 -10.82
C TYR A 113 -6.25 6.69 -11.64
N GLN A 114 -6.64 7.82 -11.03
CA GLN A 114 -7.33 8.89 -11.76
C GLN A 114 -6.45 9.50 -12.85
N LYS A 115 -5.16 9.70 -12.57
CA LYS A 115 -4.19 10.22 -13.54
C LYS A 115 -4.03 9.27 -14.74
N THR A 116 -3.87 7.97 -14.49
CA THR A 116 -3.77 6.97 -15.56
C THR A 116 -5.05 6.88 -16.39
N LYS A 117 -6.22 6.89 -15.75
CA LYS A 117 -7.52 6.90 -16.44
C LYS A 117 -7.69 8.15 -17.32
N GLN A 118 -7.29 9.32 -16.82
CA GLN A 118 -7.37 10.56 -17.60
C GLN A 118 -6.47 10.51 -18.84
N ILE A 119 -5.25 9.98 -18.73
CA ILE A 119 -4.33 9.82 -19.86
C ILE A 119 -4.89 8.84 -20.89
N GLY A 120 -5.45 7.70 -20.46
CA GLY A 120 -6.04 6.71 -21.36
C GLY A 120 -7.34 7.13 -22.06
N ILE A 121 -8.02 8.20 -21.59
CA ILE A 121 -9.17 8.81 -22.28
C ILE A 121 -8.71 9.83 -23.34
N LEU A 122 -7.49 10.35 -23.23
CA LEU A 122 -6.92 11.36 -24.12
C LEU A 122 -6.07 10.76 -25.26
N GLN A 123 -5.93 9.43 -25.32
CA GLN A 123 -5.26 8.66 -26.37
C GLN A 123 -6.30 7.95 -27.24
#